data_AF-A0A0M9EL52-F1
#
_entry.id   AF-A0A0M9EL52-F1
#
_cell.length_a   1.000
_cell.length_b   1.000
_cell.length_c   1.000
_cell.angle_alpha   90.00
_cell.angle_beta   90.00
_cell.angle_gamma   90.00
#
_symmetry.space_group_name_H-M   'P 1'
#
loop_
_entity.id
_entity.type
_entity.pdbx_description
1 polymer ?
#
loop_
_entity_poly.entity_id
_entity_poly.type
_entity_poly.pdbx_seq_one_letter_code
_entity_poly.pdbx_strand_id
1 'polypeptide(L)'
;MVFLPPAFPGDRLTAYLVTDLTDDELKSIKSAFELGACSKFSPLLELKIVRAPEDYWEKPHQYIRAKENEAGRKEAFAVIDDEAKERGAIWYIEQFANEEEVEEGGAESTDVVFKILIQTEALALAQVNYAIANISVGEDLDNCGVDSPLTNDFHQPDLHDCGGFDWVDQQKYQDAWVTAEPGEYEESTDDELRNNYMPRPAKVARLKEDVAKSIGLISSWSIPSQAKTIEYDDGTKREFPPGSVILQQRYDPDFPWPEYQWPEGSL
;
A
#
# COMPACT_ATOMS: atom_id res chain seq x y z
N MET A 1 -24.88 5.96 -15.94
CA MET A 1 -24.63 5.71 -14.51
C MET A 1 -23.16 5.35 -14.37
N VAL A 2 -22.37 6.22 -13.73
CA VAL A 2 -20.93 5.99 -13.60
C VAL A 2 -20.68 4.72 -12.82
N PHE A 3 -19.81 3.88 -13.35
CA PHE A 3 -19.35 2.69 -12.69
C PHE A 3 -17.97 2.93 -12.08
N LEU A 4 -17.93 2.97 -10.76
CA LEU A 4 -16.73 2.83 -9.96
C LEU A 4 -16.62 1.34 -9.56
N PRO A 5 -15.56 0.63 -9.97
CA PRO A 5 -15.32 -0.73 -9.51
C PRO A 5 -15.27 -0.80 -7.98
N PRO A 6 -15.74 -1.89 -7.37
CA PRO A 6 -15.53 -2.09 -5.93
C PRO A 6 -14.04 -2.09 -5.63
N ALA A 7 -13.66 -1.49 -4.50
CA ALA A 7 -12.29 -1.56 -4.01
C ALA A 7 -11.98 -3.02 -3.66
N PHE A 8 -11.04 -3.62 -4.39
CA PHE A 8 -10.44 -4.87 -3.98
C PHE A 8 -9.23 -4.53 -3.13
N PRO A 9 -9.14 -5.03 -1.89
CA PRO A 9 -7.93 -4.84 -1.11
C PRO A 9 -6.73 -5.41 -1.87
N GLY A 10 -5.58 -4.76 -1.73
CA GLY A 10 -4.30 -5.31 -2.16
C GLY A 10 -3.91 -6.56 -1.39
N ASP A 11 -2.62 -6.89 -1.41
CA ASP A 11 -2.10 -8.05 -0.69
C ASP A 11 -2.38 -7.97 0.82
N ARG A 12 -2.34 -9.12 1.48
CA ARG A 12 -2.52 -9.20 2.94
C ARG A 12 -1.20 -9.54 3.62
N LEU A 13 -0.75 -8.66 4.50
CA LEU A 13 0.43 -8.86 5.34
C LEU A 13 0.01 -9.28 6.75
N THR A 14 0.60 -10.36 7.26
CA THR A 14 0.41 -10.75 8.67
C THR A 14 1.36 -9.93 9.55
N ALA A 15 0.84 -9.34 10.61
CA ALA A 15 1.62 -8.63 11.61
C ALA A 15 1.57 -9.37 12.96
N TYR A 16 2.72 -9.86 13.41
CA TYR A 16 2.86 -10.54 14.69
C TYR A 16 3.06 -9.52 15.80
N LEU A 17 2.09 -9.43 16.71
CA LEU A 17 2.21 -8.66 17.94
C LEU A 17 2.99 -9.46 18.99
N VAL A 18 4.24 -9.05 19.23
CA VAL A 18 5.18 -9.70 20.17
C VAL A 18 5.38 -8.92 21.47
N THR A 19 4.65 -7.82 21.63
CA THR A 19 4.62 -7.01 22.86
C THR A 19 3.19 -6.81 23.33
N ASP A 20 3.01 -6.38 24.57
CA ASP A 20 1.71 -5.95 25.07
C ASP A 20 1.44 -4.50 24.66
N LEU A 21 0.24 -4.27 24.13
CA LEU A 21 -0.29 -2.94 23.81
C LEU A 21 -1.58 -2.73 24.60
N THR A 22 -1.77 -1.51 25.06
CA THR A 22 -3.07 -1.02 25.50
C THR A 22 -4.01 -0.86 24.30
N ASP A 23 -5.31 -0.81 24.56
CA ASP A 23 -6.32 -0.59 23.51
C ASP A 23 -6.07 0.72 22.74
N ASP A 24 -5.60 1.77 23.43
CA ASP A 24 -5.29 3.07 22.84
C ASP A 24 -4.05 3.04 21.94
N GLU A 25 -3.01 2.29 22.34
CA GLU A 25 -1.81 2.09 21.50
C GLU A 25 -2.16 1.27 20.25
N LEU A 26 -2.90 0.17 20.41
CA LEU A 26 -3.35 -0.63 19.26
C LEU A 26 -4.24 0.20 18.32
N LYS A 27 -5.16 1.00 18.87
CA LYS A 27 -5.99 1.91 18.07
C LYS A 27 -5.17 2.94 17.32
N SER A 28 -4.13 3.49 17.95
CA SER A 28 -3.22 4.45 17.29
C SER A 28 -2.51 3.82 16.10
N ILE A 29 -1.94 2.61 16.27
CA ILE A 29 -1.28 1.85 15.20
C ILE A 29 -2.26 1.56 14.05
N LYS A 30 -3.46 1.07 14.37
CA LYS A 30 -4.49 0.80 13.36
C LYS A 30 -4.88 2.06 12.59
N SER A 31 -5.06 3.18 13.29
CA SER A 31 -5.45 4.45 12.68
C SER A 31 -4.35 4.99 11.75
N ALA A 32 -3.09 4.87 12.16
CA ALA A 32 -1.92 5.20 11.34
C ALA A 32 -1.87 4.33 10.07
N PHE A 33 -2.01 3.01 10.23
CA PHE A 33 -2.01 2.10 9.09
C PHE A 33 -3.15 2.41 8.12
N GLU A 34 -4.37 2.59 8.62
CA GLU A 34 -5.55 2.92 7.79
C GLU A 34 -5.36 4.21 6.97
N LEU A 35 -4.71 5.21 7.57
CA LEU A 35 -4.40 6.47 6.91
C LEU A 35 -3.48 6.24 5.71
N GLY A 36 -2.32 5.63 5.93
CA GLY A 36 -1.33 5.43 4.88
C GLY A 36 -1.73 4.41 3.82
N ALA A 37 -2.45 3.36 4.23
CA ALA A 37 -2.94 2.32 3.32
C ALA A 37 -4.18 2.73 2.51
N CYS A 38 -4.74 3.93 2.73
CA CYS A 38 -5.97 4.40 2.07
C CYS A 38 -7.17 3.44 2.27
N SER A 39 -7.28 2.84 3.46
CA SER A 39 -8.13 1.67 3.71
C SER A 39 -9.65 1.88 3.52
N LYS A 40 -10.13 3.13 3.50
CA LYS A 40 -11.57 3.43 3.38
C LYS A 40 -12.11 3.33 1.95
N PHE A 41 -11.26 3.52 0.95
CA PHE A 41 -11.71 3.70 -0.43
C PHE A 41 -10.88 2.94 -1.47
N SER A 42 -9.59 2.71 -1.24
CA SER A 42 -8.74 1.94 -2.15
C SER A 42 -7.53 1.38 -1.38
N PRO A 43 -7.73 0.32 -0.56
CA PRO A 43 -6.68 -0.22 0.29
C PRO A 43 -5.49 -0.72 -0.53
N LEU A 44 -4.32 -0.13 -0.33
CA LEU A 44 -3.06 -0.57 -0.95
C LEU A 44 -2.59 -1.93 -0.40
N LEU A 45 -2.85 -2.16 0.89
CA LEU A 45 -2.46 -3.35 1.63
C LEU A 45 -3.49 -3.61 2.74
N GLU A 46 -3.79 -4.88 3.03
CA GLU A 46 -4.44 -5.28 4.27
C GLU A 46 -3.41 -5.72 5.30
N LEU A 47 -3.54 -5.21 6.53
CA LEU A 47 -2.76 -5.70 7.67
C LEU A 47 -3.62 -6.59 8.54
N LYS A 48 -3.16 -7.80 8.83
CA LYS A 48 -3.79 -8.70 9.79
C LYS A 48 -2.94 -8.77 11.05
N ILE A 49 -3.34 -8.04 12.09
CA ILE A 49 -2.62 -8.03 13.36
C ILE A 49 -3.04 -9.24 14.18
N VAL A 50 -2.12 -10.14 14.50
CA VAL A 50 -2.40 -11.32 15.32
C VAL A 50 -1.47 -11.35 16.51
N ARG A 51 -1.96 -11.87 17.63
CA ARG A 51 -1.09 -12.19 18.77
C ARG A 51 -0.07 -13.23 18.31
N ALA A 52 1.21 -12.92 18.47
CA ALA A 52 2.26 -13.87 18.13
C ALA A 52 2.20 -15.11 19.05
N PRO A 53 2.60 -16.30 18.57
CA PRO A 53 2.90 -17.44 19.43
C PRO A 53 3.80 -17.04 20.59
N GLU A 54 3.57 -17.58 21.79
CA GLU A 54 4.36 -17.23 22.99
C GLU A 54 5.86 -17.47 22.82
N ASP A 55 6.27 -18.42 21.97
CA ASP A 55 7.69 -18.69 21.73
C ASP A 55 8.39 -17.62 20.88
N TYR A 56 7.65 -16.70 20.24
CA TYR A 56 8.20 -15.56 19.49
C TYR A 56 8.55 -14.38 20.41
N TRP A 57 8.05 -14.39 21.65
CA TRP A 57 8.22 -13.29 22.60
C TRP A 57 9.69 -13.18 23.00
N GLU A 58 10.19 -11.94 23.03
CA GLU A 58 11.60 -11.61 23.32
C GLU A 58 12.61 -12.33 22.39
N LYS A 59 12.15 -12.83 21.24
CA LYS A 59 13.02 -13.46 20.24
C LYS A 59 13.46 -12.47 19.19
N PRO A 60 14.68 -12.64 18.67
CA PRO A 60 15.16 -11.77 17.61
C PRO A 60 14.48 -12.13 16.27
N HIS A 61 14.37 -11.18 15.35
CA HIS A 61 13.59 -11.35 14.11
C HIS A 61 14.04 -12.53 13.24
N GLN A 62 15.33 -12.89 13.26
CA GLN A 62 15.84 -14.08 12.57
C GLN A 62 15.28 -15.39 13.13
N TYR A 63 15.01 -15.47 14.44
CA TYR A 63 14.34 -16.64 15.01
C TYR A 63 12.91 -16.74 14.49
N ILE A 64 12.18 -15.62 14.47
CA ILE A 64 10.80 -15.56 13.99
C ILE A 64 10.73 -15.95 12.50
N ARG A 65 11.58 -15.35 11.65
CA ARG A 65 11.68 -15.68 10.22
C ARG A 65 12.02 -17.15 9.97
N ALA A 66 12.92 -17.73 10.77
CA ALA A 66 13.24 -19.15 10.69
C ALA A 66 12.04 -20.04 11.04
N LYS A 67 11.27 -19.71 12.08
CA LYS A 67 10.06 -20.46 12.47
C LYS A 67 8.96 -20.38 11.42
N GLU A 68 8.76 -19.22 10.82
CA GLU A 68 7.83 -19.05 9.70
C GLU A 68 8.26 -19.90 8.49
N ASN A 69 9.55 -19.90 8.16
CA ASN A 69 10.12 -20.74 7.09
C ASN A 69 9.94 -22.24 7.36
N GLU A 70 10.24 -22.70 8.58
CA GLU A 70 10.04 -24.09 9.01
C GLU A 70 8.57 -24.52 8.88
N ALA A 71 7.64 -23.59 9.12
CA ALA A 71 6.21 -23.79 8.96
C ALA A 71 5.70 -23.61 7.51
N GLY A 72 6.61 -23.37 6.55
CA GLY A 72 6.30 -23.25 5.13
C GLY A 72 5.73 -21.90 4.70
N ARG A 73 5.68 -20.90 5.59
CA ARG A 73 5.26 -19.52 5.30
C ARG A 73 6.49 -18.73 4.88
N LYS A 74 6.65 -18.52 3.58
CA LYS A 74 7.84 -17.92 2.97
C LYS A 74 7.65 -16.45 2.61
N GLU A 75 6.41 -15.99 2.61
CA GLU A 75 6.04 -14.60 2.36
C GLU A 75 6.62 -13.68 3.44
N ALA A 76 6.77 -12.39 3.11
CA ALA A 76 7.11 -11.37 4.09
C ALA A 76 6.01 -11.22 5.15
N PHE A 77 6.39 -10.72 6.32
CA PHE A 77 5.47 -10.42 7.42
C PHE A 77 5.95 -9.20 8.20
N ALA A 78 5.11 -8.70 9.09
CA ALA A 78 5.46 -7.61 9.98
C ALA A 78 5.57 -8.07 11.44
N VAL A 79 6.36 -7.36 12.24
CA VAL A 79 6.49 -7.56 13.69
C VAL A 79 6.18 -6.24 14.39
N ILE A 80 5.20 -6.26 15.29
CA ILE A 80 4.85 -5.15 16.16
C ILE A 80 5.45 -5.44 17.53
N ASP A 81 6.53 -4.72 17.84
CA ASP A 81 7.26 -4.76 19.10
C ASP A 81 7.21 -3.39 19.80
N ASP A 82 8.14 -3.13 20.73
CA ASP A 82 8.16 -1.90 21.50
C ASP A 82 8.43 -0.64 20.64
N GLU A 83 9.02 -0.78 19.44
CA GLU A 83 9.24 0.34 18.51
C GLU A 83 7.90 0.95 18.05
N ALA A 84 6.83 0.17 18.06
CA ALA A 84 5.49 0.67 17.75
C ALA A 84 4.99 1.68 18.79
N LYS A 85 5.43 1.54 20.05
CA LYS A 85 5.09 2.47 21.14
C LYS A 85 6.04 3.66 21.15
N GLU A 86 7.33 3.40 20.97
CA GLU A 86 8.39 4.39 21.13
C GLU A 86 8.49 5.33 19.94
N ARG A 87 8.31 4.79 18.74
CA ARG A 87 8.56 5.50 17.47
C ARG A 87 7.37 5.45 16.50
N GLY A 88 6.28 4.73 16.84
CA GLY A 88 5.14 4.58 15.94
C GLY A 88 5.47 3.74 14.70
N ALA A 89 6.42 2.81 14.82
CA ALA A 89 6.98 2.06 13.70
C ALA A 89 6.80 0.54 13.85
N ILE A 90 6.79 -0.15 12.73
CA ILE A 90 6.60 -1.61 12.65
C ILE A 90 7.74 -2.17 11.82
N TRP A 91 8.30 -3.30 12.25
CA TRP A 91 9.30 -4.00 11.47
C TRP A 91 8.64 -4.75 10.33
N TYR A 92 9.08 -4.50 9.10
CA TYR A 92 8.84 -5.36 7.96
C TYR A 92 9.98 -6.38 7.86
N ILE A 93 9.63 -7.66 7.78
CA ILE A 93 10.56 -8.79 7.74
C ILE A 93 10.40 -9.49 6.38
N GLU A 94 11.42 -9.40 5.55
CA GLU A 94 11.38 -9.94 4.19
C GLU A 94 11.89 -11.38 4.16
N GLN A 95 13.21 -11.56 4.08
CA GLN A 95 13.83 -12.87 3.88
C GLN A 95 15.21 -12.95 4.54
N PHE A 96 15.74 -14.17 4.60
CA PHE A 96 17.17 -14.35 4.85
C PHE A 96 17.96 -13.98 3.61
N ALA A 97 19.17 -13.47 3.83
CA ALA A 97 20.10 -13.12 2.78
C ALA A 97 20.42 -14.34 1.90
N ASN A 98 20.52 -14.13 0.59
CA ASN A 98 20.95 -15.12 -0.38
C ASN A 98 22.46 -15.03 -0.66
N GLU A 99 23.00 -15.97 -1.45
CA GLU A 99 24.44 -16.01 -1.75
C GLU A 99 24.93 -14.77 -2.51
N GLU A 100 24.13 -14.22 -3.42
CA GLU A 100 24.46 -13.02 -4.21
C GLU A 100 24.55 -11.79 -3.31
N GLU A 101 23.59 -11.59 -2.40
CA GLU A 101 23.60 -10.48 -1.43
C GLU A 101 24.82 -10.51 -0.50
N VAL A 102 25.36 -11.70 -0.21
CA VAL A 102 26.59 -11.85 0.57
C VAL A 102 27.83 -11.56 -0.28
N GLU A 103 27.87 -12.07 -1.51
CA GLU A 103 28.98 -11.86 -2.44
C GLU A 103 29.15 -10.38 -2.84
N GLU A 104 28.03 -9.65 -2.95
CA GLU A 104 28.00 -8.22 -3.25
C GLU A 104 28.24 -7.33 -2.02
N GLY A 105 28.35 -7.93 -0.83
CA GLY A 105 28.62 -7.21 0.42
C GLY A 105 27.40 -6.52 1.03
N GLY A 106 26.19 -6.88 0.61
CA GLY A 106 24.94 -6.42 1.21
C GLY A 106 24.66 -7.07 2.58
N ALA A 107 25.10 -8.31 2.79
CA ALA A 107 24.95 -9.01 4.08
C ALA A 107 26.25 -9.72 4.50
N GLU A 108 26.50 -9.83 5.80
CA GLU A 108 27.69 -10.53 6.31
C GLU A 108 27.65 -12.05 6.08
N SER A 109 26.44 -12.63 5.98
CA SER A 109 26.21 -14.06 5.77
C SER A 109 24.75 -14.32 5.35
N THR A 110 24.46 -15.53 4.88
CA THR A 110 23.09 -15.98 4.55
C THR A 110 22.18 -16.16 5.77
N ASP A 111 22.73 -16.02 6.99
CA ASP A 111 21.95 -16.07 8.23
C ASP A 111 21.39 -14.70 8.62
N VAL A 112 21.74 -13.64 7.89
CA VAL A 112 21.22 -12.28 8.10
C VAL A 112 19.80 -12.18 7.57
N VAL A 113 18.89 -11.59 8.33
CA VAL A 113 17.54 -11.27 7.85
C VAL A 113 17.46 -9.83 7.36
N PHE A 114 17.02 -9.67 6.12
CA PHE A 114 16.58 -8.39 5.59
C PHE A 114 15.28 -7.99 6.25
N LYS A 115 15.37 -6.92 7.03
CA LYS A 115 14.29 -6.32 7.80
C LYS A 115 14.46 -4.81 7.79
N ILE A 116 13.38 -4.07 7.94
CA ILE A 116 13.44 -2.61 8.00
C ILE A 116 12.34 -2.10 8.93
N LEU A 117 12.66 -1.10 9.75
CA LEU A 117 11.73 -0.44 10.64
C LEU A 117 11.04 0.70 9.90
N ILE A 118 9.74 0.55 9.69
CA ILE A 118 8.94 1.44 8.84
C ILE A 118 7.93 2.19 9.71
N GLN A 119 7.79 3.49 9.49
CA GLN A 119 6.71 4.26 10.10
C GLN A 119 5.35 3.62 9.73
N THR A 120 4.43 3.47 10.68
CA THR A 120 3.21 2.65 10.48
C THR A 120 2.38 3.09 9.26
N GLU A 121 2.24 4.40 9.03
CA GLU A 121 1.56 4.93 7.84
C GLU A 121 2.28 4.56 6.52
N ALA A 122 3.61 4.44 6.53
CA ALA A 122 4.41 4.18 5.34
C ALA A 122 4.42 2.70 4.89
N LEU A 123 4.03 1.78 5.78
CA LEU A 123 4.17 0.33 5.57
C LEU A 123 3.53 -0.17 4.27
N ALA A 124 2.31 0.28 3.96
CA ALA A 124 1.58 -0.19 2.79
C ALA A 124 2.28 0.21 1.48
N LEU A 125 2.76 1.46 1.40
CA LEU A 125 3.45 1.95 0.20
C LEU A 125 4.82 1.27 0.04
N ALA A 126 5.57 1.13 1.12
CA ALA A 126 6.86 0.43 1.11
C ALA A 126 6.70 -1.01 0.62
N GLN A 127 5.73 -1.77 1.17
CA GLN A 127 5.47 -3.15 0.76
C GLN A 127 5.12 -3.25 -0.73
N VAL A 128 4.25 -2.37 -1.24
CA VAL A 128 3.89 -2.37 -2.67
C VAL A 128 5.13 -2.15 -3.54
N ASN A 129 6.01 -1.22 -3.15
CA ASN A 129 7.26 -0.98 -3.88
C ASN A 129 8.20 -2.20 -3.86
N TYR A 130 8.31 -2.90 -2.73
CA TYR A 130 9.10 -4.13 -2.64
C TYR A 130 8.50 -5.26 -3.50
N ALA A 131 7.18 -5.45 -3.45
CA ALA A 131 6.46 -6.51 -4.16
C ALA A 131 6.58 -6.40 -5.69
N ILE A 132 6.69 -5.18 -6.23
CA ILE A 132 6.85 -4.94 -7.67
C ILE A 132 8.32 -4.72 -8.08
N ALA A 133 9.27 -4.92 -7.15
CA ALA A 133 10.69 -4.65 -7.35
C ALA A 133 10.99 -3.23 -7.87
N ASN A 134 10.25 -2.22 -7.38
CA ASN A 134 10.52 -0.82 -7.67
C ASN A 134 11.71 -0.28 -6.84
N ILE A 135 11.87 -0.81 -5.63
CA ILE A 135 13.02 -0.58 -4.72
C ILE A 135 13.19 -1.84 -3.86
N SER A 136 14.36 -2.04 -3.27
CA SER A 136 14.64 -3.15 -2.35
C SER A 136 14.73 -2.69 -0.89
N VAL A 137 14.59 -3.64 0.06
CA VAL A 137 14.82 -3.37 1.49
C VAL A 137 16.25 -2.88 1.74
N GLY A 138 17.24 -3.43 1.03
CA GLY A 138 18.64 -3.00 1.14
C GLY A 138 18.85 -1.54 0.77
N GLU A 139 18.30 -1.09 -0.36
CA GLU A 139 18.39 0.31 -0.79
C GLU A 139 17.73 1.27 0.20
N ASP A 140 16.59 0.88 0.80
CA ASP A 140 15.93 1.71 1.81
C ASP A 140 16.67 1.71 3.15
N LEU A 141 17.34 0.62 3.52
CA LEU A 141 18.19 0.58 4.71
C LEU A 141 19.38 1.55 4.58
N ASP A 142 20.00 1.64 3.39
CA ASP A 142 21.04 2.63 3.11
C ASP A 142 20.50 4.06 3.28
N ASN A 143 19.29 4.33 2.77
CA ASN A 143 18.62 5.63 2.95
C ASN A 143 18.26 5.92 4.41
N CYS A 144 18.11 4.89 5.24
CA CYS A 144 17.87 5.00 6.68
C CYS A 144 19.16 5.05 7.50
N GLY A 145 20.33 5.15 6.87
CA GLY A 145 21.62 5.30 7.54
C GLY A 145 22.17 4.00 8.13
N VAL A 146 21.77 2.84 7.60
CA VAL A 146 22.32 1.54 8.00
C VAL A 146 23.54 1.23 7.12
N ASP A 147 24.66 0.88 7.74
CA ASP A 147 25.88 0.52 7.03
C ASP A 147 25.84 -0.96 6.56
N SER A 148 26.29 -1.18 5.32
CA SER A 148 26.56 -2.51 4.78
C SER A 148 28.01 -2.97 5.06
N PRO A 149 28.29 -4.27 5.22
CA PRO A 149 27.35 -5.38 5.15
C PRO A 149 26.42 -5.46 6.37
N LEU A 150 25.15 -5.78 6.12
CA LEU A 150 24.15 -5.94 7.18
C LEU A 150 24.49 -7.09 8.13
N THR A 151 24.23 -6.87 9.42
CA THR A 151 24.30 -7.87 10.50
C THR A 151 22.92 -8.02 11.13
N ASN A 152 22.62 -9.12 11.84
CA ASN A 152 21.28 -9.29 12.45
C ASN A 152 20.96 -8.27 13.57
N ASP A 153 21.98 -7.63 14.13
CA ASP A 153 21.93 -6.68 15.24
C ASP A 153 22.16 -5.22 14.81
N PHE A 154 22.07 -4.91 13.50
CA PHE A 154 22.20 -3.55 13.03
C PHE A 154 21.21 -2.61 13.74
N HIS A 155 21.63 -1.36 13.93
CA HIS A 155 20.77 -0.28 14.41
C HIS A 155 20.30 0.56 13.22
N GLN A 156 18.99 0.81 13.13
CA GLN A 156 18.41 1.71 12.14
C GLN A 156 18.15 3.08 12.77
N PRO A 157 19.01 4.08 12.50
CA PRO A 157 18.88 5.39 13.14
C PRO A 157 17.60 6.11 12.69
N ASP A 158 17.32 6.11 11.38
CA ASP A 158 16.15 6.81 10.82
C ASP A 158 15.03 5.81 10.51
N LEU A 159 13.77 6.23 10.68
CA LEU A 159 12.63 5.41 10.25
C LEU A 159 12.50 5.49 8.74
N HIS A 160 12.11 4.38 8.11
CA HIS A 160 11.64 4.46 6.73
C HIS A 160 10.24 5.09 6.72
N ASP A 161 10.12 6.27 6.11
CA ASP A 161 8.88 7.06 6.05
C ASP A 161 8.41 7.32 4.60
N CYS A 162 8.99 6.59 3.64
CA CYS A 162 8.81 6.77 2.19
C CYS A 162 9.11 8.20 1.69
N GLY A 163 10.00 8.95 2.35
CA GLY A 163 10.35 10.32 1.97
C GLY A 163 9.55 11.40 2.69
N GLY A 164 8.94 11.05 3.83
CA GLY A 164 8.31 12.01 4.76
C GLY A 164 7.03 12.65 4.25
N PHE A 165 6.18 11.89 3.56
CA PHE A 165 4.92 12.39 3.04
C PHE A 165 3.98 12.93 4.13
N ASP A 166 3.22 13.97 3.80
CA ASP A 166 1.98 14.26 4.51
C ASP A 166 0.94 13.23 4.08
N TRP A 167 0.76 12.18 4.88
CA TRP A 167 -0.14 11.07 4.56
C TRP A 167 -1.61 11.50 4.41
N VAL A 168 -2.03 12.59 5.04
CA VAL A 168 -3.38 13.15 4.86
C VAL A 168 -3.52 13.79 3.49
N ASP A 169 -2.51 14.54 3.05
CA ASP A 169 -2.51 15.13 1.71
C ASP A 169 -2.34 14.06 0.62
N GLN A 170 -1.50 13.04 0.88
CA GLN A 170 -1.19 11.97 -0.05
C GLN A 170 -2.45 11.19 -0.49
N GLN A 171 -3.42 10.99 0.40
CA GLN A 171 -4.69 10.32 0.06
C GLN A 171 -5.44 11.00 -1.10
N LYS A 172 -5.29 12.32 -1.28
CA LYS A 172 -5.94 13.08 -2.37
C LYS A 172 -5.37 12.76 -3.75
N TYR A 173 -4.21 12.13 -3.79
CA TYR A 173 -3.55 11.73 -5.03
C TYR A 173 -3.84 10.28 -5.41
N GLN A 174 -4.63 9.56 -4.60
CA GLN A 174 -5.01 8.20 -4.93
C GLN A 174 -5.99 8.18 -6.11
N ASP A 175 -5.57 7.50 -7.17
CA ASP A 175 -6.34 7.41 -8.40
C ASP A 175 -7.48 6.39 -8.29
N ALA A 176 -8.59 6.71 -8.96
CA ALA A 176 -9.74 5.87 -9.18
C ALA A 176 -10.00 5.71 -10.67
N TRP A 177 -10.11 4.48 -11.14
CA TRP A 177 -10.47 4.19 -12.53
C TRP A 177 -11.97 3.94 -12.64
N VAL A 178 -12.68 4.81 -13.36
CA VAL A 178 -14.13 4.75 -13.51
C VAL A 178 -14.55 4.59 -14.96
N THR A 179 -15.67 3.91 -15.19
CA THR A 179 -16.34 3.90 -16.49
C THR A 179 -17.51 4.88 -16.48
N ALA A 180 -17.46 5.88 -17.34
CA ALA A 180 -18.50 6.90 -17.52
C ALA A 180 -19.29 6.66 -18.80
N GLU A 181 -20.61 6.69 -18.72
CA GLU A 181 -21.50 6.60 -19.88
C GLU A 181 -21.64 7.95 -20.58
N PRO A 182 -22.09 7.99 -21.86
CA PRO A 182 -22.39 9.24 -22.54
C PRO A 182 -23.34 10.13 -21.73
N GLY A 183 -22.94 11.38 -21.52
CA GLY A 183 -23.68 12.36 -20.73
C GLY A 183 -23.19 12.53 -19.29
N GLU A 184 -22.28 11.69 -18.81
CA GLU A 184 -21.73 11.76 -17.44
C GLU A 184 -20.37 12.45 -17.38
N TYR A 185 -19.73 12.60 -18.53
CA TYR A 185 -18.43 13.22 -18.69
C TYR A 185 -18.50 14.34 -19.71
N GLU A 186 -17.48 15.19 -19.70
CA GLU A 186 -17.24 16.21 -20.71
C GLU A 186 -15.86 16.02 -21.35
N GLU A 187 -15.75 16.39 -22.61
CA GLU A 187 -14.51 16.29 -23.38
C GLU A 187 -13.97 17.67 -23.69
N SER A 188 -12.65 17.78 -23.78
CA SER A 188 -11.98 18.99 -24.23
C SER A 188 -10.85 18.68 -25.20
N THR A 189 -10.72 19.53 -26.21
CA THR A 189 -9.58 19.56 -27.13
C THR A 189 -8.65 20.75 -26.86
N ASP A 190 -8.83 21.45 -25.73
CA ASP A 190 -8.03 22.59 -25.34
C ASP A 190 -6.54 22.22 -25.26
N ASP A 191 -5.69 23.08 -25.79
CA ASP A 191 -4.25 22.89 -25.83
C ASP A 191 -3.64 22.95 -24.44
N GLU A 192 -4.11 23.84 -23.57
CA GLU A 192 -3.58 23.97 -22.20
C GLU A 192 -3.80 22.70 -21.39
N LEU A 193 -4.97 22.07 -21.54
CA LEU A 193 -5.29 20.83 -20.84
C LEU A 193 -4.53 19.62 -21.39
N ARG A 194 -4.38 19.54 -22.72
CA ARG A 194 -3.71 18.41 -23.39
C ARG A 194 -2.19 18.44 -23.23
N ASN A 195 -1.60 19.62 -23.05
CA ASN A 195 -0.15 19.79 -22.88
C ASN A 195 0.39 19.24 -21.55
N ASN A 196 -0.50 18.90 -20.60
CA ASN A 196 -0.13 18.24 -19.34
C ASN A 196 0.19 16.74 -19.48
N TYR A 197 0.09 16.18 -20.69
CA TYR A 197 0.22 14.75 -20.94
C TYR A 197 1.30 14.46 -21.99
N MET A 198 1.99 13.34 -21.80
CA MET A 198 3.00 12.83 -22.73
C MET A 198 2.76 11.33 -23.01
N PRO A 199 2.55 10.89 -24.26
CA PRO A 199 2.41 11.71 -25.46
C PRO A 199 1.15 12.57 -25.43
N ARG A 200 1.17 13.71 -26.13
CA ARG A 200 0.03 14.63 -26.19
C ARG A 200 -1.20 13.93 -26.80
N PRO A 201 -2.33 13.82 -26.07
CA PRO A 201 -3.51 13.14 -26.57
C PRO A 201 -4.30 14.01 -27.56
N ALA A 202 -5.17 13.40 -28.35
CA ALA A 202 -6.08 14.13 -29.23
C ALA A 202 -7.12 14.93 -28.45
N LYS A 203 -7.61 14.37 -27.33
CA LYS A 203 -8.58 14.97 -26.41
C LYS A 203 -8.32 14.51 -24.98
N VAL A 204 -8.86 15.25 -24.03
CA VAL A 204 -8.98 14.86 -22.63
C VAL A 204 -10.45 14.81 -22.24
N ALA A 205 -10.76 14.08 -21.18
CA ALA A 205 -12.10 14.02 -20.62
C ALA A 205 -12.07 13.98 -19.10
N ARG A 206 -13.17 14.40 -18.47
CA ARG A 206 -13.38 14.29 -17.03
C ARG A 206 -14.84 14.03 -16.72
N LEU A 207 -15.12 13.47 -15.55
CA LEU A 207 -16.48 13.42 -15.06
C LEU A 207 -17.04 14.83 -14.87
N LYS A 208 -18.33 15.02 -15.08
CA LYS A 208 -18.99 16.24 -14.62
C LYS A 208 -18.86 16.35 -13.10
N GLU A 209 -18.72 17.57 -12.59
CA GLU A 209 -18.45 17.84 -11.17
C GLU A 209 -19.52 17.25 -10.24
N ASP A 210 -20.80 17.40 -10.61
CA ASP A 210 -21.94 16.87 -9.87
C ASP A 210 -21.96 15.34 -9.86
N VAL A 211 -21.59 14.73 -10.98
CA VAL A 211 -21.46 13.29 -11.12
C VAL A 211 -20.33 12.76 -10.24
N ALA A 212 -19.13 13.32 -10.34
CA ALA A 212 -17.96 12.91 -9.55
C ALA A 212 -18.25 13.00 -8.04
N LYS A 213 -18.77 14.15 -7.60
CA LYS A 213 -19.11 14.39 -6.19
C LYS A 213 -20.14 13.41 -5.65
N SER A 214 -21.10 12.98 -6.48
CA SER A 214 -22.15 12.04 -6.05
C SER A 214 -21.63 10.64 -5.71
N ILE A 215 -20.43 10.29 -6.17
CA ILE A 215 -19.78 8.99 -5.96
C ILE A 215 -18.45 9.11 -5.21
N GLY A 216 -18.20 10.25 -4.56
CA GLY A 216 -17.01 10.47 -3.75
C GLY A 216 -15.72 10.67 -4.52
N LEU A 217 -15.79 11.19 -5.74
CA LEU A 217 -14.60 11.48 -6.55
C LEU A 217 -14.42 12.97 -6.78
N ILE A 218 -13.16 13.38 -6.93
CA ILE A 218 -12.76 14.70 -7.38
C ILE A 218 -12.61 14.64 -8.91
N SER A 219 -13.35 15.50 -9.60
CA SER A 219 -13.28 15.57 -11.06
C SER A 219 -11.90 16.05 -11.52
N SER A 220 -11.27 15.29 -12.41
CA SER A 220 -9.99 15.64 -13.01
C SER A 220 -9.96 15.30 -14.49
N TRP A 221 -9.33 16.16 -15.29
CA TRP A 221 -9.01 15.83 -16.67
C TRP A 221 -8.10 14.61 -16.70
N SER A 222 -8.33 13.70 -17.65
CA SER A 222 -7.52 12.51 -17.91
C SER A 222 -7.60 12.14 -19.40
N ILE A 223 -6.75 11.19 -19.82
CA ILE A 223 -6.80 10.65 -21.19
C ILE A 223 -7.91 9.59 -21.24
N PRO A 224 -9.01 9.81 -21.97
CA PRO A 224 -10.09 8.83 -22.02
C PRO A 224 -9.66 7.59 -22.80
N SER A 225 -9.94 6.43 -22.24
CA SER A 225 -9.83 5.15 -22.94
C SER A 225 -11.21 4.60 -23.25
N GLN A 226 -11.34 3.82 -24.33
CA GLN A 226 -12.63 3.19 -24.64
C GLN A 226 -12.99 2.15 -23.57
N ALA A 227 -14.22 2.20 -23.06
CA ALA A 227 -14.72 1.19 -22.15
C ALA A 227 -14.77 -0.20 -22.82
N LYS A 228 -14.40 -1.23 -22.05
CA LYS A 228 -14.46 -2.63 -22.48
C LYS A 228 -15.40 -3.39 -21.54
N THR A 229 -16.03 -4.44 -22.05
CA THR A 229 -16.79 -5.38 -21.22
C THR A 229 -15.89 -5.94 -20.13
N ILE A 230 -16.39 -5.96 -18.90
CA ILE A 230 -15.71 -6.61 -17.77
C ILE A 230 -16.30 -8.00 -17.62
N GLU A 231 -15.44 -9.01 -17.51
CA GLU A 231 -15.80 -10.39 -17.22
C GLU A 231 -15.33 -10.72 -15.81
N TYR A 232 -16.25 -11.18 -14.96
CA TYR A 232 -15.98 -11.55 -13.58
C TYR A 232 -15.63 -13.04 -13.47
N ASP A 233 -15.02 -13.44 -12.35
CA ASP A 233 -14.58 -14.81 -12.11
C ASP A 233 -15.73 -15.83 -12.08
N ASP A 234 -16.94 -15.38 -11.74
CA ASP A 234 -18.16 -16.19 -11.79
C ASP A 234 -18.74 -16.35 -13.21
N GLY A 235 -18.05 -15.81 -14.22
CA GLY A 235 -18.45 -15.81 -15.63
C GLY A 235 -19.50 -14.76 -15.99
N THR A 236 -19.95 -13.93 -15.04
CA THR A 236 -20.85 -12.83 -15.35
C THR A 236 -20.14 -11.71 -16.10
N LYS A 237 -20.88 -10.98 -16.94
CA LYS A 237 -20.34 -9.92 -17.79
C LYS A 237 -21.04 -8.60 -17.53
N ARG A 238 -20.26 -7.54 -17.40
CA ARG A 238 -20.76 -6.16 -17.35
C ARG A 238 -20.45 -5.46 -18.66
N GLU A 239 -21.50 -5.20 -19.41
CA GLU A 239 -21.44 -4.45 -20.66
C GLU A 239 -21.69 -2.95 -20.39
N PHE A 240 -21.11 -2.10 -21.23
CA PHE A 240 -21.28 -0.65 -21.17
C PHE A 240 -21.86 -0.14 -22.48
N PRO A 241 -22.72 0.89 -22.46
CA PRO A 241 -23.33 1.42 -23.67
C PRO A 241 -22.27 1.99 -24.63
N PRO A 242 -22.54 1.99 -25.95
CA PRO A 242 -21.63 2.57 -26.93
C PRO A 242 -21.27 4.02 -26.60
N GLY A 243 -19.99 4.35 -26.68
CA GLY A 243 -19.47 5.68 -26.34
C GLY A 243 -19.05 5.85 -24.88
N SER A 244 -19.18 4.81 -24.04
CA SER A 244 -18.65 4.85 -22.68
C SER A 244 -17.12 4.92 -22.68
N VAL A 245 -16.57 5.64 -21.71
CA VAL A 245 -15.13 5.89 -21.56
C VAL A 245 -14.64 5.49 -20.17
N ILE A 246 -13.40 5.05 -20.08
CA ILE A 246 -12.67 4.89 -18.82
C ILE A 246 -11.90 6.18 -18.56
N LEU A 247 -12.02 6.70 -17.34
CA LEU A 247 -11.35 7.91 -16.87
C LEU A 247 -10.59 7.60 -15.58
N GLN A 248 -9.43 8.23 -15.43
CA GLN A 248 -8.70 8.28 -14.16
C GLN A 248 -9.17 9.54 -13.42
N GLN A 249 -9.78 9.35 -12.26
CA GLN A 249 -10.23 10.41 -11.35
C GLN A 249 -9.49 10.26 -10.03
N ARG A 250 -9.75 11.11 -9.04
CA ARG A 250 -9.17 10.99 -7.70
C ARG A 250 -10.25 10.72 -6.67
N TYR A 251 -9.93 9.91 -5.67
CA TYR A 251 -10.80 9.75 -4.51
C TYR A 251 -10.91 11.07 -3.73
N ASP A 252 -12.11 11.39 -3.24
CA ASP A 252 -12.33 12.45 -2.26
C ASP A 252 -12.22 11.82 -0.85
N PRO A 253 -11.13 12.07 -0.09
CA PRO A 253 -10.97 11.49 1.23
C PRO A 253 -12.00 12.02 2.25
N ASP A 254 -12.62 13.17 1.98
CA ASP A 254 -13.65 13.77 2.85
C ASP A 254 -15.06 13.23 2.56
N PHE A 255 -15.23 12.44 1.50
CA PHE A 255 -16.49 11.76 1.23
C PHE A 255 -16.79 10.73 2.34
N PRO A 256 -18.07 10.53 2.73
CA PRO A 256 -18.45 9.58 3.77
C PRO A 256 -18.34 8.13 3.28
N TRP A 257 -17.11 7.68 3.06
CA TRP A 257 -16.79 6.29 2.73
C TRP A 257 -17.20 5.35 3.86
N PRO A 258 -17.56 4.10 3.55
CA PRO A 258 -17.75 3.07 4.56
C PRO A 258 -16.51 2.95 5.46
N GLU A 259 -16.74 2.64 6.74
CA GLU A 259 -15.64 2.34 7.65
C GLU A 259 -14.90 1.09 7.19
N TYR A 260 -13.56 1.15 7.26
CA TYR A 260 -12.72 0.00 6.96
C TYR A 260 -13.02 -1.14 7.94
N GLN A 261 -13.13 -2.35 7.41
CA GLN A 261 -13.31 -3.56 8.20
C GLN A 261 -11.99 -4.32 8.21
N TRP A 262 -11.39 -4.43 9.39
CA TRP A 262 -10.16 -5.19 9.57
C TRP A 262 -10.36 -6.67 9.20
N PRO A 263 -9.32 -7.36 8.69
CA PRO A 263 -9.42 -8.77 8.33
C PRO A 263 -9.92 -9.64 9.48
N GLU A 264 -10.71 -10.68 9.16
CA GLU A 264 -11.23 -11.59 10.17
C GLU A 264 -10.10 -12.22 11.03
N GLY A 265 -10.30 -12.14 12.34
CA GLY A 265 -9.34 -12.62 13.33
C GLY A 265 -8.13 -11.69 13.54
N SER A 266 -8.15 -10.48 12.98
CA SER A 266 -7.26 -9.42 13.45
C SER A 266 -7.67 -8.99 14.86
N LEU A 267 -6.69 -8.77 15.74
CA LEU A 267 -6.85 -7.96 16.95
C LEU A 267 -7.33 -6.57 16.55
#